data_AF-A0A5C5PKJ2-F1
#
_entry.id   AF-A0A5C5PKJ2-F1
#
_cell.length_a   1.000
_cell.length_b   1.000
_cell.length_c   1.000
_cell.angle_alpha   90.00
_cell.angle_beta   90.00
_cell.angle_gamma   90.00
#
_symmetry.space_group_name_H-M   'P 1'
#
loop_
_entity.id
_entity.type
_entity.pdbx_description
1 polymer ?
#
loop_
_entity_poly.entity_id
_entity_poly.type
_entity_poly.pdbx_seq_one_letter_code
_entity_poly.pdbx_strand_id
1 'polypeptide(L)'
;MVIPSINSKVFVQSIVYSDITSEIIYVFSNDGIESEYSGRLHDNLGIKGIEYSEELETFLMLLMPIDPRVSKKLHALSWGYVEGTVLNFPVVLISS
;
A
#
# COMPACT_ATOMS: atom_id res chain seq x y z
N MET A 1 -17.19 10.19 -4.82
CA MET A 1 -16.25 9.50 -3.92
C MET A 1 -15.76 10.53 -2.91
N VAL A 2 -15.92 10.29 -1.61
CA VAL A 2 -15.48 11.24 -0.57
C VAL A 2 -14.02 10.95 -0.28
N ILE A 3 -13.13 11.91 -0.53
CA ILE A 3 -11.73 11.80 -0.15
C ILE A 3 -11.64 12.17 1.33
N PRO A 4 -11.36 11.23 2.25
CA PRO A 4 -11.25 11.56 3.66
C PRO A 4 -10.06 12.51 3.86
N SER A 5 -10.25 13.54 4.69
CA SER A 5 -9.15 14.37 5.18
C SER A 5 -8.16 13.48 5.92
N ILE A 6 -6.92 13.41 5.44
CA ILE A 6 -5.86 12.59 6.03
C ILE A 6 -5.20 13.41 7.14
N ASN A 7 -5.73 13.29 8.36
CA ASN A 7 -5.27 14.05 9.52
C ASN A 7 -4.35 13.25 10.44
N SER A 8 -4.31 11.93 10.31
CA SER A 8 -3.58 11.07 11.25
C SER A 8 -3.04 9.80 10.60
N LYS A 9 -2.24 9.07 11.39
CA LYS A 9 -1.59 7.80 11.06
C LYS A 9 -2.37 6.93 10.08
N VAL A 10 -1.69 6.50 9.03
CA VAL A 10 -2.23 5.54 8.06
C VAL A 10 -1.64 4.17 8.34
N PHE A 11 -2.50 3.17 8.44
CA PHE A 11 -2.14 1.78 8.66
C PHE A 11 -2.48 0.94 7.42
N VAL A 12 -1.68 -0.08 7.17
CA VAL A 12 -2.06 -1.22 6.33
C VAL A 12 -2.61 -2.29 7.26
N GLN A 13 -3.89 -2.63 7.12
CA GLN A 13 -4.60 -3.62 7.93
C GLN A 13 -4.38 -5.04 7.40
N SER A 14 -4.33 -5.21 6.08
CA SER A 14 -4.04 -6.49 5.45
C SER A 14 -3.52 -6.31 4.04
N ILE A 15 -2.82 -7.34 3.56
CA ILE A 15 -2.40 -7.49 2.18
C ILE A 15 -2.86 -8.86 1.68
N VAL A 16 -3.43 -8.91 0.48
CA VAL A 16 -3.72 -10.16 -0.22
C VAL A 16 -3.00 -10.12 -1.56
N TYR A 17 -2.33 -11.20 -1.92
CA TYR A 17 -1.60 -11.32 -3.17
C TYR A 17 -2.02 -12.59 -3.92
N SER A 18 -2.17 -12.48 -5.23
CA SER A 18 -2.42 -13.57 -6.16
C SER A 18 -1.20 -13.79 -7.03
N ASP A 19 -0.58 -14.96 -6.92
CA ASP A 19 0.55 -15.37 -7.78
C ASP A 19 0.14 -15.61 -9.24
N ILE A 20 -1.14 -15.93 -9.49
CA ILE A 20 -1.71 -16.13 -10.83
C ILE A 20 -1.83 -14.81 -11.59
N THR A 21 -2.41 -13.78 -10.96
CA THR A 21 -2.70 -12.49 -11.61
C THR A 21 -1.64 -11.43 -11.32
N SER A 22 -0.71 -11.73 -10.41
CA SER A 22 0.21 -10.77 -9.80
C SER A 22 -0.48 -9.57 -9.14
N GLU A 23 -1.77 -9.68 -8.87
CA GLU A 23 -2.56 -8.63 -8.23
C GLU A 23 -2.28 -8.61 -6.73
N ILE A 24 -2.12 -7.40 -6.20
CA ILE A 24 -1.96 -7.14 -4.78
C ILE A 24 -3.06 -6.18 -4.33
N ILE A 25 -3.78 -6.56 -3.28
CA ILE A 25 -4.87 -5.80 -2.69
C ILE A 25 -4.45 -5.39 -1.28
N TYR A 26 -4.67 -4.12 -0.96
CA TYR A 26 -4.37 -3.53 0.33
C TYR A 26 -5.66 -3.05 0.98
N VAL A 27 -5.82 -3.35 2.27
CA VAL A 27 -6.80 -2.67 3.11
C VAL A 27 -6.06 -1.67 3.97
N PHE A 28 -6.33 -0.38 3.78
CA PHE A 28 -5.79 0.69 4.59
C PHE A 28 -6.80 1.12 5.65
N SER A 29 -6.30 1.66 6.75
CA SER A 29 -7.12 2.34 7.76
C SER A 29 -6.53 3.72 8.04
N ASN A 30 -7.38 4.74 7.92
CA ASN A 30 -7.09 6.12 8.26
C ASN A 30 -8.18 6.61 9.21
N ASP A 31 -7.82 6.93 10.46
CA ASP A 31 -8.78 7.34 11.50
C ASP A 31 -9.97 6.39 11.70
N GLY A 32 -9.72 5.09 11.55
CA GLY A 32 -10.75 4.04 11.69
C GLY A 32 -11.64 3.88 10.46
N ILE A 33 -11.44 4.68 9.40
CA ILE A 33 -12.09 4.48 8.10
C ILE A 33 -11.21 3.56 7.27
N GLU A 34 -11.81 2.45 6.81
CA GLU A 34 -11.13 1.49 5.95
C GLU A 34 -11.35 1.81 4.47
N SER A 35 -10.31 1.62 3.67
CA SER A 35 -10.36 1.71 2.22
C SER A 35 -9.56 0.59 1.58
N GLU A 36 -10.10 0.03 0.51
CA GLU A 36 -9.46 -1.02 -0.27
C GLU A 36 -8.93 -0.44 -1.58
N TYR A 37 -7.69 -0.76 -1.91
CA TYR A 37 -7.07 -0.39 -3.19
C TYR A 37 -6.22 -1.53 -3.72
N SER A 38 -6.01 -1.58 -5.02
CA SER A 38 -5.24 -2.64 -5.67
C SER A 38 -4.10 -2.10 -6.53
N GLY A 39 -3.19 -3.01 -6.86
CA GLY A 39 -2.14 -2.80 -7.85
C GLY A 39 -1.68 -4.15 -8.40
N ARG A 40 -0.69 -4.12 -9.27
CA ARG A 40 -0.08 -5.31 -9.86
C ARG A 40 1.43 -5.29 -9.64
N LEU A 41 1.94 -6.36 -9.06
CA LEU A 41 3.38 -6.56 -8.93
C LEU A 41 3.97 -7.04 -10.24
N HIS A 42 5.19 -6.61 -10.53
CA HIS A 42 5.95 -7.14 -11.65
C HIS A 42 7.44 -7.24 -11.29
N ASP A 43 8.09 -8.29 -11.76
CA ASP A 43 9.54 -8.48 -11.68
C ASP A 43 10.11 -8.60 -13.09
N ASN A 44 10.78 -7.55 -13.54
CA ASN A 44 11.42 -7.51 -14.85
C ASN A 44 12.93 -7.68 -14.67
N LEU A 45 13.42 -8.92 -14.74
CA LEU A 45 14.85 -9.26 -14.64
C LEU A 45 15.50 -8.80 -13.32
N GLY A 46 14.77 -8.92 -12.20
CA GLY A 46 15.21 -8.48 -10.87
C GLY A 46 14.81 -7.04 -10.54
N ILE A 47 14.23 -6.30 -11.49
CA ILE A 47 13.66 -4.97 -11.24
C ILE A 47 12.20 -5.14 -10.81
N LYS A 48 12.02 -5.07 -9.50
CA LYS A 48 10.75 -5.20 -8.78
C LYS A 48 9.97 -3.89 -8.78
N GLY A 49 8.78 -3.89 -9.35
CA GLY A 49 7.89 -2.72 -9.39
C GLY A 49 6.46 -3.05 -9.01
N ILE A 50 5.68 -1.98 -8.84
CA ILE A 50 4.24 -2.05 -8.57
C ILE A 50 3.57 -1.07 -9.51
N GLU A 51 2.68 -1.60 -10.35
CA GLU A 51 1.74 -0.80 -11.14
C GLU A 51 0.51 -0.53 -10.26
N TYR A 52 0.27 0.74 -9.91
CA TYR A 52 -0.85 1.11 -9.06
C TYR A 52 -2.13 1.23 -9.87
N SER A 53 -3.28 0.89 -9.28
CA SER A 53 -4.56 1.36 -9.82
C SER A 53 -4.63 2.89 -9.71
N GLU A 54 -5.50 3.52 -10.49
CA GLU A 54 -5.71 4.98 -10.44
C GLU A 54 -6.12 5.44 -9.03
N GLU A 55 -6.92 4.64 -8.34
CA GLU A 55 -7.35 4.93 -6.96
C GLU A 55 -6.20 4.79 -5.96
N LEU A 56 -5.36 3.75 -6.10
CA LEU A 56 -4.17 3.58 -5.24
C LEU A 56 -3.16 4.70 -5.47
N GLU A 57 -2.91 5.06 -6.73
CA GLU A 57 -2.00 6.16 -7.08
C GLU A 57 -2.50 7.48 -6.48
N THR A 58 -3.79 7.79 -6.68
CA THR A 58 -4.41 9.00 -6.11
C THR A 58 -4.30 9.01 -4.59
N PHE A 59 -4.58 7.88 -3.93
CA PHE A 59 -4.44 7.76 -2.48
C PHE A 59 -3.00 8.02 -2.02
N LEU A 60 -2.00 7.42 -2.67
CA LEU A 60 -0.59 7.64 -2.35
C LEU A 60 -0.16 9.08 -2.59
N MET A 61 -0.63 9.72 -3.66
CA MET A 61 -0.33 11.13 -3.94
C MET A 61 -0.84 12.06 -2.82
N LEU A 62 -2.00 11.76 -2.22
CA LEU A 62 -2.52 12.52 -1.07
C LEU A 62 -1.65 12.35 0.18
N LEU A 63 -0.93 11.23 0.29
CA LEU A 63 -0.05 10.92 1.41
C LEU A 63 1.36 11.50 1.27
N MET A 64 1.83 11.73 0.03
CA MET A 64 3.19 12.22 -0.23
C MET A 64 3.55 13.55 0.46
N PRO A 65 2.64 14.55 0.60
CA PRO A 65 2.93 15.76 1.36
C PRO A 65 3.19 15.51 2.85
N ILE A 66 2.64 14.44 3.42
CA ILE A 66 2.80 14.05 4.82
C ILE A 66 4.06 13.20 4.98
N ASP A 67 4.24 12.21 4.11
CA ASP A 67 5.43 11.38 4.05
C ASP A 67 5.85 11.13 2.59
N PRO A 68 6.90 11.80 2.09
CA PRO A 68 7.35 11.64 0.70
C PRO A 68 7.94 10.25 0.42
N ARG A 69 8.15 9.41 1.46
CA ARG A 69 8.64 8.04 1.34
C ARG A 69 7.52 7.01 1.34
N VAL A 70 6.25 7.42 1.39
CA VAL A 70 5.09 6.52 1.46
C VAL A 70 5.12 5.43 0.38
N SER A 71 5.38 5.79 -0.88
CA SER A 71 5.45 4.83 -1.98
C SER A 71 6.60 3.83 -1.82
N LYS A 72 7.74 4.29 -1.29
CA LYS A 72 8.90 3.41 -1.00
C LYS A 72 8.60 2.45 0.15
N LYS A 73 7.90 2.91 1.19
CA LYS A 73 7.46 2.07 2.31
C LYS A 73 6.48 1.00 1.85
N LEU A 74 5.48 1.39 1.04
CA LEU A 74 4.52 0.45 0.49
C LEU A 74 5.22 -0.56 -0.42
N HIS A 75 6.16 -0.13 -1.26
CA HIS A 75 6.97 -1.02 -2.10
C HIS A 75 7.71 -2.07 -1.27
N ALA A 76 8.43 -1.65 -0.23
CA ALA A 76 9.14 -2.57 0.66
C ALA A 76 8.18 -3.55 1.38
N LEU A 77 7.02 -3.06 1.83
CA LEU A 77 6.01 -3.89 2.50
C LEU A 77 5.45 -4.96 1.57
N SER A 78 5.15 -4.59 0.32
CA SER A 78 4.56 -5.45 -0.69
C SER A 78 5.48 -6.59 -1.08
N TRP A 79 6.74 -6.26 -1.40
CA TRP A 79 7.73 -7.28 -1.75
C TRP A 79 8.14 -8.11 -0.56
N GLY A 80 8.25 -7.51 0.63
CA GLY A 80 8.46 -8.25 1.87
C GLY A 80 7.36 -9.30 2.11
N TYR A 81 6.09 -8.93 1.94
CA TYR A 81 4.95 -9.83 2.07
C TYR A 81 5.03 -11.00 1.07
N VAL A 82 5.24 -10.71 -0.22
CA VAL A 82 5.30 -11.73 -1.28
C VAL A 82 6.51 -12.66 -1.13
N GLU A 83 7.62 -12.16 -0.59
CA GLU A 83 8.82 -12.95 -0.32
C GLU A 83 8.73 -13.77 0.99
N GLY A 84 7.59 -13.72 1.69
CA GLY A 84 7.35 -14.50 2.90
C GLY A 84 7.89 -13.88 4.19
N THR A 85 8.16 -12.56 4.20
CA THR A 85 8.45 -11.84 5.44
C THR A 85 7.21 -11.88 6.33
N VAL A 86 7.37 -12.29 7.59
CA VAL A 86 6.28 -12.27 8.57
C VAL A 86 5.93 -10.82 8.92
N LEU A 87 4.77 -10.37 8.47
CA LEU A 87 4.22 -9.06 8.80
C LEU A 87 3.18 -9.19 9.91
N ASN A 88 3.36 -8.41 10.98
CA ASN A 88 2.37 -8.29 12.04
C ASN A 88 1.46 -7.09 11.73
N PHE A 89 0.25 -7.37 11.26
CA PHE A 89 -0.73 -6.34 11.00
C PHE A 89 -1.46 -5.89 12.29
N PRO A 90 -1.89 -4.61 12.38
CA PRO A 90 -1.71 -3.55 11.38
C PRO A 90 -0.26 -3.04 11.32
N VAL A 91 0.21 -2.74 10.10
CA VAL A 91 1.52 -2.12 9.87
C VAL A 91 1.35 -0.62 9.69
N VAL A 92 2.12 0.18 10.41
CA VAL A 92 2.12 1.64 10.25
C VAL A 92 2.78 2.01 8.93
N LEU A 93 2.01 2.61 8.02
CA LEU A 93 2.56 3.18 6.79
C LEU A 93 3.07 4.60 7.03
N ILE A 94 2.25 5.41 7.71
CA ILE A 94 2.57 6.80 8.04
C ILE A 94 2.38 7.02 9.53
N SER A 95 3.40 7.61 10.15
CA SER A 95 3.34 8.16 11.49
C SER A 95 3.73 9.63 11.42
N SER A 96 2.76 10.51 11.62
CA SER A 96 2.98 11.93 11.92
C SER A 96 3.77 12.10 13.21
#